data_AF-A0A7Z7G3M6-F1
#
_entry.id   AF-A0A7Z7G3M6-F1
#
_cell.length_a   1.000
_cell.length_b   1.000
_cell.length_c   1.000
_cell.angle_alpha   90.00
_cell.angle_beta   90.00
_cell.angle_gamma   90.00
#
_symmetry.space_group_name_H-M   'P 1'
#
loop_
_entity.id
_entity.type
_entity.pdbx_description
1 polymer ?
#
loop_
_entity_poly.entity_id
_entity_poly.type
_entity_poly.pdbx_seq_one_letter_code
_entity_poly.pdbx_strand_id
1 'polypeptide(L)'
;MVNLPCRGPETLSESVSSLGTGAKSGTPLEAAEQDFVILSVMWPQMPIALSMVPDWTGRVLIDATNRFENMEPFVGELSGKNSSEIVAQYAPGARVIKAFNSVPMEWIKNYTEEKPKTRTFSQSYGHKTSE
;
A
#
# COMPACT_ATOMS: atom_id res chain seq x y z
N MET A 1 9.86 -7.39 0.04
CA MET A 1 9.56 -6.02 -0.43
C MET A 1 9.05 -6.15 -1.85
N VAL A 2 7.77 -5.89 -2.11
CA VAL A 2 7.19 -6.09 -3.45
C VAL A 2 6.84 -4.74 -4.06
N ASN A 3 7.12 -4.58 -5.35
CA ASN A 3 6.83 -3.35 -6.11
C ASN A 3 5.50 -3.46 -6.85
N LEU A 4 4.87 -2.31 -7.07
CA LEU A 4 3.82 -2.04 -8.05
C LEU A 4 4.34 -0.88 -8.92
N PRO A 5 3.91 -0.63 -10.18
CA PRO A 5 3.56 -1.53 -11.28
C PRO A 5 4.26 -1.16 -12.62
N CYS A 6 5.13 -0.12 -12.66
CA CYS A 6 5.50 0.53 -13.93
C CYS A 6 6.87 0.13 -14.50
N ARG A 7 7.72 -0.56 -13.74
CA ARG A 7 9.15 -0.70 -14.09
C ARG A 7 9.72 -2.11 -13.94
N GLY A 8 8.87 -3.11 -13.76
CA GLY A 8 9.29 -4.51 -13.58
C GLY A 8 10.13 -4.77 -12.31
N PRO A 9 10.28 -6.05 -11.90
CA PRO A 9 11.07 -6.42 -10.72
C PRO A 9 12.59 -6.16 -10.88
N GLU A 10 13.10 -6.08 -12.10
CA GLU A 10 14.50 -5.87 -12.43
C GLU A 10 15.02 -4.49 -11.97
N THR A 11 14.16 -3.49 -11.90
CA THR A 11 14.55 -2.12 -11.48
C THR A 11 14.78 -1.98 -9.98
N LEU A 12 14.57 -3.04 -9.21
CA LEU A 12 14.80 -3.06 -7.77
C LEU A 12 16.02 -3.87 -7.34
N SER A 13 16.83 -4.37 -8.29
CA SER A 13 17.98 -5.23 -7.99
C SER A 13 18.88 -4.65 -6.89
N GLU A 14 19.32 -3.39 -7.03
CA GLU A 14 20.15 -2.70 -6.04
C GLU A 14 19.45 -2.57 -4.67
N SER A 15 18.17 -2.20 -4.67
CA SER A 15 17.40 -2.03 -3.42
C SER A 15 17.23 -3.36 -2.69
N VAL A 16 16.89 -4.43 -3.42
CA VAL A 16 16.76 -5.79 -2.87
C VAL A 16 18.10 -6.29 -2.34
N SER A 17 19.20 -6.09 -3.08
CA SER A 17 20.54 -6.44 -2.63
C SER A 17 20.91 -5.74 -1.33
N SER A 18 20.55 -4.46 -1.16
CA SER A 18 20.82 -3.71 0.07
C SER A 18 20.04 -4.19 1.31
N LEU A 19 18.91 -4.87 1.11
CA LEU A 19 18.03 -5.37 2.19
C LEU A 19 18.40 -6.79 2.65
N GLY A 20 19.29 -7.49 1.92
CA GLY A 20 19.75 -8.83 2.26
C GLY A 20 18.78 -9.95 1.87
N THR A 21 19.03 -11.16 2.38
CA THR A 21 18.39 -12.41 1.93
C THR A 21 16.89 -12.52 2.25
N GLY A 22 16.37 -11.67 3.12
CA GLY A 22 14.93 -11.61 3.44
C GLY A 22 14.09 -10.82 2.43
N ALA A 23 14.72 -10.19 1.43
CA ALA A 23 14.04 -9.44 0.39
C ALA A 23 14.16 -10.11 -0.97
N LYS A 24 13.07 -10.08 -1.73
CA LYS A 24 13.02 -10.43 -3.15
C LYS A 24 12.19 -9.40 -3.87
N SER A 25 12.55 -9.04 -5.11
CA SER A 25 11.64 -8.37 -6.03
C SER A 25 10.73 -9.41 -6.68
N GLY A 26 9.55 -8.96 -7.10
CA GLY A 26 8.53 -9.81 -7.70
C GLY A 26 7.42 -8.97 -8.31
N THR A 27 6.43 -9.66 -8.86
CA THR A 27 5.24 -9.09 -9.47
C THR A 27 4.17 -8.75 -8.42
N PRO A 28 3.18 -7.89 -8.76
CA PRO A 28 2.00 -7.67 -7.93
C PRO A 28 1.26 -8.94 -7.53
N LEU A 29 1.21 -9.93 -8.43
CA LEU A 29 0.52 -11.20 -8.17
C LEU A 29 1.27 -12.02 -7.11
N GLU A 30 2.59 -12.14 -7.23
CA GLU A 30 3.43 -12.79 -6.21
C GLU A 30 3.39 -12.04 -4.86
N ALA A 31 3.21 -10.71 -4.89
CA ALA A 31 2.94 -9.92 -3.70
C ALA A 31 1.65 -10.35 -3.01
N ALA A 32 0.60 -10.50 -3.80
CA ALA A 32 -0.74 -10.76 -3.30
C ALA A 32 -0.81 -12.10 -2.56
N GLU A 33 0.02 -13.08 -2.94
CA GLU A 33 0.11 -14.40 -2.30
C GLU A 33 0.68 -14.38 -0.87
N GLN A 34 1.22 -13.25 -0.41
CA GLN A 34 1.74 -13.13 0.95
C GLN A 34 0.62 -12.82 1.97
N ASP A 35 0.88 -13.11 3.25
CA ASP A 35 -0.08 -12.90 4.34
C ASP A 35 -0.59 -11.45 4.43
N PHE A 36 0.30 -10.50 4.14
CA PHE A 36 0.03 -9.07 4.15
C PHE A 36 0.61 -8.41 2.91
N VAL A 37 -0.18 -7.55 2.28
CA VAL A 37 0.25 -6.71 1.15
C VAL A 37 0.25 -5.27 1.59
N ILE A 38 1.35 -4.54 1.39
CA ILE A 38 1.42 -3.10 1.67
C ILE A 38 1.34 -2.33 0.36
N LEU A 39 0.31 -1.50 0.20
CA LEU A 39 0.13 -0.60 -0.92
C LEU A 39 0.93 0.68 -0.71
N SER A 40 2.11 0.75 -1.34
CA SER A 40 3.08 1.86 -1.20
C SER A 40 3.37 2.56 -2.53
N VAL A 41 2.32 2.84 -3.32
CA VAL A 41 2.41 3.59 -4.58
C VAL A 41 1.95 5.03 -4.39
N MET A 42 2.24 5.90 -5.36
CA MET A 42 1.60 7.21 -5.39
C MET A 42 0.10 7.08 -5.63
N TRP A 43 -0.70 7.98 -5.06
CA TRP A 43 -2.16 7.94 -5.16
C TRP A 43 -2.69 7.77 -6.59
N PRO A 44 -2.18 8.48 -7.62
CA PRO A 44 -2.71 8.31 -8.98
C PRO A 44 -2.41 6.94 -9.61
N GLN A 45 -1.42 6.21 -9.09
CA GLN A 45 -1.04 4.88 -9.57
C GLN A 45 -1.84 3.76 -8.90
N MET A 46 -2.53 4.06 -7.78
CA MET A 46 -3.28 3.08 -7.00
C MET A 46 -4.28 2.26 -7.81
N PRO A 47 -5.12 2.85 -8.71
CA PRO A 47 -6.08 2.06 -9.48
C PRO A 47 -5.41 1.01 -10.36
N ILE A 48 -4.35 1.41 -11.07
CA ILE A 48 -3.58 0.52 -11.97
C ILE A 48 -2.91 -0.57 -11.14
N ALA A 49 -2.28 -0.19 -10.03
CA ALA A 49 -1.60 -1.10 -9.13
C ALA A 49 -2.53 -2.21 -8.62
N LEU A 50 -3.72 -1.86 -8.13
CA LEU A 50 -4.67 -2.84 -7.58
C LEU A 50 -5.34 -3.70 -8.66
N SER A 51 -5.52 -3.17 -9.87
CA SER A 51 -6.06 -3.93 -11.01
C SER A 51 -5.16 -5.05 -11.52
N MET A 52 -3.86 -5.05 -11.16
CA MET A 52 -2.92 -6.10 -11.54
C MET A 52 -3.11 -7.40 -10.75
N VAL A 53 -3.90 -7.37 -9.69
CA VAL A 53 -4.27 -8.55 -8.92
C VAL A 53 -5.75 -8.84 -9.21
N PRO A 54 -6.09 -9.97 -9.85
CA PRO A 54 -7.44 -10.23 -10.34
C PRO A 54 -8.44 -10.56 -9.22
N ASP A 55 -7.98 -11.06 -8.08
CA ASP A 55 -8.82 -11.42 -6.94
C ASP A 55 -8.13 -11.07 -5.61
N TRP A 56 -8.82 -10.25 -4.82
CA TRP A 56 -8.40 -9.77 -3.51
C TRP A 56 -9.11 -10.48 -2.35
N THR A 57 -10.01 -11.42 -2.64
CA THR A 57 -10.80 -12.15 -1.64
C THR A 57 -9.93 -12.83 -0.59
N GLY A 58 -10.23 -12.54 0.68
CA GLY A 58 -9.53 -13.15 1.82
C GLY A 58 -8.13 -12.59 2.10
N ARG A 59 -7.64 -11.64 1.28
CA ARG A 59 -6.32 -11.03 1.45
C ARG A 59 -6.37 -9.85 2.41
N VAL A 60 -5.27 -9.56 3.09
CA VAL A 60 -5.10 -8.36 3.91
C VAL A 60 -4.29 -7.32 3.15
N LEU A 61 -4.92 -6.17 2.87
CA LEU A 61 -4.31 -5.05 2.16
C LEU A 61 -4.09 -3.88 3.12
N ILE A 62 -2.83 -3.51 3.34
CA ILE A 62 -2.43 -2.37 4.15
C ILE A 62 -2.27 -1.15 3.24
N ASP A 63 -3.17 -0.19 3.35
CA ASP A 63 -3.11 1.09 2.65
C ASP A 63 -2.15 2.06 3.37
N ALA A 64 -0.97 2.25 2.78
CA ALA A 64 0.03 3.22 3.22
C ALA A 64 0.03 4.52 2.38
N THR A 65 -0.92 4.69 1.46
CA THR A 65 -0.97 5.83 0.54
C THR A 65 -1.47 7.11 1.22
N ASN A 66 -1.12 8.27 0.68
CA ASN A 66 -1.70 9.55 1.07
C ASN A 66 -2.34 10.19 -0.17
N ARG A 67 -3.55 10.69 0.00
CA ARG A 67 -4.28 11.42 -1.02
C ARG A 67 -4.07 12.91 -0.81
N PHE A 68 -3.51 13.58 -1.82
CA PHE A 68 -3.37 15.04 -1.83
C PHE A 68 -4.15 15.63 -3.01
N GLU A 69 -4.70 16.83 -2.82
CA GLU A 69 -5.57 17.50 -3.80
C GLU A 69 -4.82 17.90 -5.09
N ASN A 70 -3.51 18.10 -4.99
CA ASN A 70 -2.64 18.54 -6.08
C ASN A 70 -1.99 17.38 -6.86
N MET A 71 -2.46 16.15 -6.69
CA MET A 71 -1.95 14.98 -7.41
C MET A 71 -2.72 14.75 -8.71
N GLU A 72 -1.97 14.66 -9.82
CA GLU A 72 -2.51 14.42 -11.16
C GLU A 72 -2.15 13.02 -11.69
N PRO A 73 -3.09 12.30 -12.35
CA PRO A 73 -4.52 12.62 -12.42
C PRO A 73 -5.19 12.52 -11.04
N PHE A 74 -6.17 13.39 -10.81
CA PHE A 74 -6.97 13.33 -9.58
C PHE A 74 -7.89 12.10 -9.57
N VAL A 75 -7.77 11.24 -8.55
CA VAL A 75 -8.54 10.00 -8.42
C VAL A 75 -9.49 10.06 -7.21
N GLY A 76 -10.79 9.82 -7.46
CA GLY A 76 -11.88 9.82 -6.48
C GLY A 76 -12.47 11.22 -6.19
N GLU A 77 -13.39 11.34 -5.23
CA GLU A 77 -14.01 12.63 -4.80
C GLU A 77 -13.48 13.07 -3.42
N LEU A 78 -13.16 14.36 -3.20
CA LEU A 78 -12.61 14.82 -1.90
C LEU A 78 -13.63 14.75 -0.76
N SER A 79 -14.91 14.91 -1.10
CA SER A 79 -16.03 14.82 -0.17
C SER A 79 -16.61 13.41 -0.10
N GLY A 80 -17.22 13.07 1.04
CA GLY A 80 -18.00 11.86 1.21
C GLY A 80 -17.20 10.68 1.74
N LYS A 81 -16.38 10.03 0.89
CA LYS A 81 -15.65 8.81 1.25
C LYS A 81 -14.24 9.13 1.73
N ASN A 82 -13.78 8.44 2.77
CA ASN A 82 -12.37 8.52 3.17
C ASN A 82 -11.46 7.83 2.14
N SER A 83 -10.15 8.10 2.18
CA SER A 83 -9.20 7.60 1.19
C SER A 83 -9.18 6.06 1.12
N SER A 84 -9.25 5.37 2.25
CA SER A 84 -9.15 3.91 2.24
C SER A 84 -10.45 3.22 1.82
N GLU A 85 -11.61 3.87 1.97
CA GLU A 85 -12.86 3.43 1.35
C GLU A 85 -12.80 3.49 -0.18
N ILE A 86 -12.05 4.45 -0.74
CA ILE A 86 -11.77 4.49 -2.18
C ILE A 86 -10.84 3.34 -2.54
N VAL A 87 -9.75 3.12 -1.81
CA VAL A 87 -8.85 1.98 -2.02
C VAL A 87 -9.61 0.65 -1.99
N ALA A 88 -10.52 0.46 -1.04
CA ALA A 88 -11.33 -0.75 -0.90
C ALA A 88 -12.24 -1.02 -2.12
N GLN A 89 -12.65 0.01 -2.88
CA GLN A 89 -13.41 -0.19 -4.12
C GLN A 89 -12.57 -0.80 -5.24
N TYR A 90 -11.26 -0.58 -5.23
CA TYR A 90 -10.32 -1.13 -6.22
C TYR A 90 -9.75 -2.50 -5.81
N ALA A 91 -10.02 -2.96 -4.58
CA ALA A 91 -9.59 -4.26 -4.08
C ALA A 91 -10.78 -5.01 -3.44
N PRO A 92 -11.82 -5.36 -4.22
CA PRO A 92 -13.01 -6.01 -3.69
C PRO A 92 -12.67 -7.34 -3.02
N GLY A 93 -13.19 -7.57 -1.81
CA GLY A 93 -12.92 -8.78 -1.04
C GLY A 93 -11.66 -8.74 -0.15
N ALA A 94 -10.80 -7.72 -0.30
CA ALA A 94 -9.70 -7.51 0.64
C ALA A 94 -10.21 -6.97 1.98
N ARG A 95 -9.52 -7.36 3.06
CA ARG A 95 -9.57 -6.64 4.34
C ARG A 95 -8.59 -5.48 4.27
N VAL A 96 -9.11 -4.26 4.12
CA VAL A 96 -8.30 -3.05 4.01
C VAL A 96 -7.99 -2.45 5.39
N ILE A 97 -6.71 -2.18 5.64
CA ILE A 97 -6.21 -1.54 6.86
C ILE A 97 -5.43 -0.28 6.49
N LYS A 98 -5.84 0.90 6.94
CA LYS A 98 -5.00 2.10 6.85
C LYS A 98 -3.89 1.99 7.88
N ALA A 99 -2.62 2.06 7.47
CA ALA A 99 -1.48 2.18 8.39
C ALA A 99 -0.27 2.79 7.67
N PHE A 100 0.76 3.18 8.43
CA PHE A 100 2.06 3.70 7.94
C PHE A 100 2.03 5.04 7.17
N ASN A 101 0.88 5.52 6.72
CA ASN A 101 0.73 6.78 5.96
C ASN A 101 1.10 8.07 6.74
N SER A 102 1.30 7.95 8.05
CA SER A 102 1.71 9.04 8.95
C SER A 102 3.18 8.94 9.36
N VAL A 103 3.91 7.94 8.88
CA VAL A 103 5.32 7.73 9.20
C VAL A 103 6.19 8.38 8.11
N PRO A 104 6.99 9.40 8.44
CA PRO A 104 7.95 9.97 7.49
C PRO A 104 8.96 8.91 7.04
N MET A 105 9.23 8.84 5.73
CA MET A 105 10.18 7.88 5.16
C MET A 105 11.58 7.99 5.77
N GLU A 106 12.01 9.21 6.10
CA GLU A 106 13.30 9.47 6.75
C GLU A 106 13.42 8.74 8.09
N TRP A 107 12.32 8.61 8.82
CA TRP A 107 12.32 7.96 10.13
C TRP A 107 12.44 6.45 10.00
N ILE A 108 11.96 5.84 8.91
CA ILE A 108 12.02 4.39 8.70
C ILE A 108 13.46 3.88 8.69
N LYS A 109 14.40 4.67 8.14
CA LYS A 109 15.81 4.31 8.05
C LYS A 109 16.60 4.61 9.32
N ASN A 110 16.01 5.33 10.27
CA ASN A 110 16.65 5.63 11.54
C ASN A 110 16.36 4.52 12.56
N TYR A 111 17.43 3.80 12.95
CA TYR A 111 17.41 2.72 13.94
C TYR A 111 18.08 3.12 15.27
N THR A 112 18.44 4.40 15.46
CA THR A 112 19.06 4.88 16.70
C THR A 112 18.02 5.02 17.81
N GLU A 113 18.47 4.95 19.06
CA GLU A 113 17.61 5.14 20.24
C GLU A 113 17.07 6.58 20.35
N GLU A 114 17.68 7.54 19.65
CA GLU A 114 17.30 8.95 19.63
C GLU A 114 16.15 9.27 18.67
N LYS A 115 15.67 8.28 17.91
CA LYS A 115 14.57 8.46 16.95
C LYS A 115 13.31 9.00 17.65
N PRO A 116 12.59 9.97 17.05
CA PRO A 116 11.28 10.40 17.53
C PRO A 116 10.33 9.21 17.71
N LYS A 117 9.66 9.14 18.87
CA LYS A 117 8.64 8.11 19.12
C LYS A 117 7.52 8.22 18.09
N THR A 118 7.48 7.28 17.15
CA THR A 118 6.44 7.22 16.13
C THR A 118 5.19 6.57 16.70
N ARG A 119 4.04 7.24 16.62
CA ARG A 119 2.72 6.64 16.87
C ARG A 119 2.09 6.32 15.52
N THR A 120 1.73 5.06 15.32
CA THR A 120 0.99 4.64 14.12
C THR A 120 -0.47 4.48 14.48
N PHE A 121 -1.35 5.15 13.75
CA PHE A 121 -2.78 4.93 13.83
C PHE A 121 -3.18 3.89 12.79
N SER A 122 -4.00 2.92 13.18
CA SER A 122 -4.56 1.93 12.27
C SER A 122 -6.07 1.95 12.28
N GLN A 123 -6.68 1.82 11.11
CA GLN A 123 -8.13 1.75 10.95
C GLN A 123 -8.46 0.64 9.95
N SER A 124 -9.31 -0.29 10.35
CA SER A 124 -9.79 -1.37 9.48
C SER A 124 -11.14 -1.00 8.85
N TYR A 125 -11.28 -1.33 7.57
CA TYR A 125 -12.54 -1.17 6.84
C TYR A 125 -13.13 -2.55 6.58
N GLY A 126 -14.32 -2.79 7.14
CA GLY A 126 -15.07 -4.02 6.94
C GLY A 126 -16.02 -3.91 5.76
N HIS A 127 -16.28 -5.04 5.08
CA HIS A 127 -17.38 -5.14 4.14
C HIS A 127 -18.69 -5.01 4.93
N LYS A 128 -19.51 -3.99 4.66
CA LYS A 128 -20.91 -4.00 5.10
C LYS A 128 -21.59 -5.11 4.31
N THR A 129 -21.90 -6.23 4.96
CA THR A 129 -22.89 -7.16 4.43
C THR A 129 -24.22 -6.41 4.42
N SER A 130 -24.77 -6.17 3.23
CA SER A 130 -26.16 -5.75 3.09
C SER A 130 -27.04 -6.88 3.63
N GLU A 131 -27.73 -6.61 4.74
CA GLU A 131 -28.91 -7.37 5.17
C GLU A 131 -30.11 -7.05 4.27
#